data_AF-A0A9N7YX32-F1
#
_entry.id   AF-A0A9N7YX32-F1
#
_cell.length_a   1.000
_cell.length_b   1.000
_cell.length_c   1.000
_cell.angle_alpha   90.00
_cell.angle_beta   90.00
_cell.angle_gamma   90.00
#
_symmetry.space_group_name_H-M   'P 1'
#
loop_
_entity.id
_entity.type
_entity.pdbx_description
1 polymer ?
#
loop_
_entity_poly.entity_id
_entity_poly.type
_entity_poly.pdbx_seq_one_letter_code
_entity_poly.pdbx_strand_id
1 'polypeptide(L)'
;MFQVQLQDSLIGGDSYQLVSLLQSEGLSSSALNTLDQWVTKDLSGRGFSRVVVVLKSLRILSENRGDVQTLLDYGLTTKVLLWFKAVCDLLTSDLHKSSAPLLSLTEEFFDYFLVLSQASLPVSQLSVVLLQLAQFTLEPELHFPLRLEAIRTFNSILESLSREQRRLIQNEQNQNKMLEKVAAAVLTVGDYELQVSLSEALCRLTPRKDRQQRANHWFCSSDISGAFCDIRDGDFEVDCRRFLNFVNRYHGDQRRIYTFPCVRAFLDSTQLFPPKDDKLDEFWIDFNVGSGCVSFFVDEPQGFLWGSIHLLREDVDNFILQVTQDECTAAKTVLSVQLINPIMHHSSRGQNVELSFNYEHQRELEEAAERVFTVPVCLLTCL
;
A
#
# COMPACT_ATOMS: atom_id res chain seq x y z
N MET A 1 -36.73 -21.42 -3.88
CA MET A 1 -37.05 -20.31 -2.96
C MET A 1 -35.77 -19.57 -2.58
N PHE A 2 -34.77 -20.27 -2.01
CA PHE A 2 -33.45 -19.71 -1.67
C PHE A 2 -32.80 -18.86 -2.77
N GLN A 3 -32.67 -19.36 -4.01
CA GLN A 3 -32.03 -18.60 -5.10
C GLN A 3 -32.71 -17.26 -5.42
N VAL A 4 -34.04 -17.19 -5.31
CA VAL A 4 -34.80 -15.95 -5.54
C VAL A 4 -34.54 -14.97 -4.41
N GLN A 5 -34.61 -15.43 -3.16
CA GLN A 5 -34.34 -14.59 -1.98
C GLN A 5 -32.88 -14.11 -1.92
N LEU A 6 -31.94 -14.94 -2.37
CA LEU A 6 -30.53 -14.57 -2.49
C LEU A 6 -30.37 -13.47 -3.54
N GLN A 7 -30.98 -13.62 -4.72
CA GLN A 7 -30.99 -12.58 -5.74
C GLN A 7 -31.62 -11.28 -5.24
N ASP A 8 -32.75 -11.35 -4.53
CA ASP A 8 -33.43 -10.19 -3.96
C ASP A 8 -32.54 -9.47 -2.94
N SER A 9 -31.85 -10.21 -2.07
CA SER A 9 -30.92 -9.64 -1.08
C SER A 9 -29.73 -8.94 -1.75
N LEU A 10 -29.18 -9.55 -2.81
CA LEU A 10 -28.08 -8.96 -3.59
C LEU A 10 -28.52 -7.69 -4.34
N ILE A 11 -29.71 -7.68 -4.92
CA ILE A 11 -30.26 -6.51 -5.63
C ILE A 11 -30.62 -5.39 -4.64
N GLY A 12 -31.20 -5.75 -3.50
CA GLY A 12 -31.58 -4.81 -2.44
C GLY A 12 -30.38 -4.19 -1.70
N GLY A 13 -29.20 -4.79 -1.80
CA GLY A 13 -27.99 -4.27 -1.17
C GLY A 13 -27.90 -4.55 0.34
N ASP A 14 -28.71 -5.48 0.87
CA ASP A 14 -28.82 -5.74 2.31
C ASP A 14 -27.97 -6.94 2.73
N SER A 15 -26.81 -6.65 3.33
CA SER A 15 -25.91 -7.69 3.86
C SER A 15 -26.50 -8.46 5.05
N TYR A 16 -27.30 -7.82 5.91
CA TYR A 16 -27.91 -8.51 7.06
C TYR A 16 -29.00 -9.49 6.62
N GLN A 17 -29.75 -9.13 5.58
CA GLN A 17 -30.72 -10.02 4.96
C GLN A 17 -30.01 -11.24 4.35
N LEU A 18 -28.89 -11.05 3.63
CA LEU A 18 -28.12 -12.15 3.06
C LEU A 18 -27.52 -13.05 4.15
N VAL A 19 -26.99 -12.49 5.24
CA VAL A 19 -26.51 -13.23 6.41
C VAL A 19 -27.61 -14.11 7.00
N SER A 20 -28.77 -13.52 7.28
CA SER A 20 -29.92 -14.22 7.86
C SER A 20 -30.39 -15.36 6.96
N LEU A 21 -30.40 -15.14 5.65
CA LEU A 21 -30.76 -16.15 4.66
C LEU A 21 -29.75 -17.31 4.67
N LEU A 22 -28.45 -17.02 4.64
CA LEU A 22 -27.38 -18.04 4.67
C LEU A 22 -27.42 -18.88 5.96
N GLN A 23 -27.69 -18.25 7.10
CA GLN A 23 -27.86 -18.94 8.39
C GLN A 23 -29.13 -19.82 8.40
N SER A 24 -30.24 -19.33 7.83
CA SER A 24 -31.49 -20.10 7.76
C SER A 24 -31.37 -21.38 6.90
N GLU A 25 -30.48 -21.36 5.90
CA GLU A 25 -30.13 -22.52 5.06
C GLU A 25 -29.01 -23.39 5.67
N GLY A 26 -28.60 -23.08 6.91
CA GLY A 26 -27.62 -23.85 7.67
C GLY A 26 -26.18 -23.72 7.17
N LEU A 27 -25.81 -22.63 6.49
CA LEU A 27 -24.45 -22.38 5.99
C LEU A 27 -23.85 -23.54 5.17
N SER A 28 -24.69 -24.22 4.39
CA SER A 28 -24.32 -25.46 3.71
C SER A 28 -23.33 -25.26 2.56
N SER A 29 -22.62 -26.33 2.18
CA SER A 29 -21.77 -26.35 0.97
C SER A 29 -22.55 -25.97 -0.30
N SER A 30 -23.83 -26.34 -0.40
CA SER A 30 -24.69 -25.97 -1.53
C SER A 30 -24.97 -24.46 -1.56
N ALA A 31 -25.22 -23.85 -0.40
CA ALA A 31 -25.39 -22.40 -0.29
C ALA A 31 -24.12 -21.65 -0.71
N LEU A 32 -22.95 -22.11 -0.24
CA LEU A 32 -21.66 -21.52 -0.61
C LEU A 32 -21.34 -21.68 -2.11
N ASN A 33 -21.63 -22.84 -2.70
CA ASN A 33 -21.45 -23.04 -4.14
C ASN A 33 -22.42 -22.18 -4.97
N THR A 34 -23.64 -21.95 -4.48
CA THR A 34 -24.57 -21.04 -5.13
C THR A 34 -24.04 -19.61 -5.09
N LEU A 35 -23.57 -19.15 -3.92
CA LEU A 35 -22.97 -17.83 -3.74
C LEU A 35 -21.80 -17.60 -4.71
N ASP A 36 -20.92 -18.59 -4.84
CA ASP A 36 -19.77 -18.60 -5.76
C ASP A 36 -20.16 -18.43 -7.23
N GLN A 37 -21.21 -19.12 -7.68
CA GLN A 37 -21.73 -18.97 -9.04
C GLN A 37 -22.25 -17.55 -9.28
N TRP A 38 -22.91 -16.95 -8.29
CA TRP A 38 -23.40 -15.57 -8.36
C TRP A 38 -22.25 -14.57 -8.40
N VAL A 39 -21.26 -14.68 -7.51
CA VAL A 39 -20.09 -13.80 -7.51
C VAL A 39 -19.34 -13.90 -8.83
N THR A 40 -19.09 -15.11 -9.32
CA THR A 40 -18.40 -15.31 -10.61
C THR A 40 -19.17 -14.68 -11.77
N LYS A 41 -20.49 -14.84 -11.79
CA LYS A 41 -21.37 -14.22 -12.79
C LYS A 41 -21.36 -12.70 -12.68
N ASP A 42 -21.40 -12.16 -11.48
CA ASP A 42 -21.44 -10.72 -11.25
C ASP A 42 -20.11 -10.04 -11.55
N LEU A 43 -18.96 -10.66 -11.23
CA LEU A 43 -17.66 -10.17 -11.66
C LEU A 43 -17.57 -10.10 -13.19
N SER A 44 -18.04 -11.15 -13.87
CA SER A 44 -18.09 -11.19 -15.35
C SER A 44 -19.08 -10.17 -15.93
N GLY A 45 -20.19 -9.94 -15.24
CA GLY A 45 -21.29 -9.07 -15.65
C GLY A 45 -21.21 -7.63 -15.11
N ARG A 46 -20.08 -7.24 -14.48
CA ARG A 46 -19.86 -5.91 -13.87
C ARG A 46 -20.82 -5.56 -12.73
N GLY A 47 -21.40 -6.55 -12.07
CA GLY A 47 -22.23 -6.44 -10.88
C GLY A 47 -21.44 -6.21 -9.58
N PHE A 48 -20.43 -5.34 -9.59
CA PHE A 48 -19.47 -5.18 -8.49
C PHE A 48 -20.13 -4.83 -7.15
N SER A 49 -21.17 -4.00 -7.16
CA SER A 49 -21.93 -3.65 -5.94
C SER A 49 -22.54 -4.88 -5.26
N ARG A 50 -23.01 -5.87 -6.02
CA ARG A 50 -23.54 -7.13 -5.48
C ARG A 50 -22.43 -7.97 -4.84
N VAL A 51 -21.24 -7.97 -5.44
CA VAL A 51 -20.07 -8.66 -4.85
C VAL A 51 -19.64 -7.98 -3.54
N VAL A 52 -19.71 -6.65 -3.45
CA VAL A 52 -19.48 -5.93 -2.19
C VAL A 52 -20.47 -6.37 -1.11
N VAL A 53 -21.76 -6.54 -1.43
CA VAL A 53 -22.76 -7.06 -0.49
C VAL A 53 -22.38 -8.44 0.03
N VAL A 54 -21.86 -9.31 -0.85
CA VAL A 54 -21.37 -10.65 -0.47
C VAL A 54 -20.19 -10.54 0.50
N LEU A 55 -19.17 -9.74 0.18
CA LEU A 55 -18.00 -9.57 1.07
C LEU A 55 -18.40 -9.01 2.44
N LYS A 56 -19.28 -8.01 2.48
CA LYS A 56 -19.81 -7.46 3.74
C LYS A 56 -20.58 -8.50 4.54
N SER A 57 -21.37 -9.35 3.87
CA SER A 57 -22.08 -10.45 4.53
C SER A 57 -21.11 -11.48 5.12
N LEU A 58 -20.03 -11.81 4.40
CA LEU A 58 -18.98 -12.69 4.90
C LEU A 58 -18.21 -12.09 6.08
N ARG A 59 -17.98 -10.77 6.09
CA ARG A 59 -17.41 -10.06 7.25
C ARG A 59 -18.30 -10.21 8.48
N ILE A 60 -19.60 -9.98 8.34
CA ILE A 60 -20.57 -10.15 9.44
C ILE A 60 -20.58 -11.60 9.94
N LEU A 61 -20.63 -12.59 9.04
CA LEU A 61 -20.55 -14.01 9.42
C LEU A 61 -19.24 -14.37 10.14
N SER A 62 -18.17 -13.63 9.89
CA SER A 62 -16.86 -13.83 10.53
C SER A 62 -16.80 -13.37 11.98
N GLU A 63 -17.77 -12.58 12.45
CA GLU A 63 -17.92 -12.24 13.88
C GLU A 63 -18.30 -13.47 14.71
N ASN A 64 -18.96 -14.46 14.11
CA ASN A 64 -19.27 -15.74 14.73
C ASN A 64 -18.26 -16.82 14.30
N ARG A 65 -17.43 -17.27 15.26
CA ARG A 65 -16.40 -18.30 15.02
C ARG A 65 -16.95 -19.61 14.45
N GLY A 66 -18.16 -20.01 14.85
CA GLY A 66 -18.78 -21.24 14.33
C GLY A 66 -19.20 -21.12 12.87
N ASP A 67 -19.79 -19.97 12.53
CA ASP A 67 -20.29 -19.70 11.18
C ASP A 67 -19.14 -19.64 10.17
N VAL A 68 -18.09 -18.88 10.48
CA VAL A 68 -16.90 -18.80 9.63
C VAL A 68 -16.18 -20.14 9.52
N GLN A 69 -16.02 -20.88 10.62
CA GLN A 69 -15.39 -22.21 10.57
C GLN A 69 -16.17 -23.17 9.67
N THR A 70 -17.50 -23.16 9.74
CA THR A 70 -18.36 -23.97 8.85
C THR A 70 -18.11 -23.65 7.38
N LEU A 71 -18.05 -22.36 7.03
CA LEU A 71 -17.81 -21.96 5.64
C LEU A 71 -16.37 -22.26 5.19
N LEU A 72 -15.39 -22.12 6.08
CA LEU A 72 -13.99 -22.49 5.83
C LEU A 72 -13.84 -23.98 5.52
N ASP A 73 -14.53 -24.83 6.28
CA ASP A 73 -14.55 -26.29 6.08
C ASP A 73 -15.14 -26.66 4.69
N TYR A 74 -16.05 -25.82 4.16
CA TYR A 74 -16.60 -25.93 2.81
C TYR A 74 -15.75 -25.25 1.72
N GLY A 75 -14.56 -24.74 2.05
CA GLY A 75 -13.61 -24.21 1.08
C GLY A 75 -13.82 -22.74 0.71
N LEU A 76 -14.42 -21.93 1.60
CA LEU A 76 -14.62 -20.49 1.39
C LEU A 76 -13.33 -19.77 0.96
N THR A 77 -12.21 -20.03 1.61
CA THR A 77 -10.93 -19.38 1.29
C THR A 77 -10.54 -19.55 -0.17
N THR A 78 -10.66 -20.77 -0.70
CA THR A 78 -10.34 -21.06 -2.11
C THR A 78 -11.21 -20.24 -3.05
N LYS A 79 -12.52 -20.13 -2.76
CA LYS A 79 -13.46 -19.37 -3.58
C LYS A 79 -13.15 -17.88 -3.55
N VAL A 80 -12.91 -17.32 -2.36
CA VAL A 80 -12.54 -15.90 -2.19
C VAL A 80 -11.26 -15.57 -2.94
N LEU A 81 -10.25 -16.44 -2.89
CA LEU A 81 -9.00 -16.26 -3.63
C LEU A 81 -9.21 -16.28 -5.16
N LEU A 82 -10.11 -17.13 -5.66
CA LEU A 82 -10.48 -17.13 -7.08
C LEU A 82 -11.24 -15.86 -7.48
N TRP A 83 -12.14 -15.36 -6.63
CA TRP A 83 -12.82 -14.09 -6.87
C TRP A 83 -11.84 -12.92 -6.89
N PHE A 84 -10.90 -12.89 -5.95
CA PHE A 84 -9.85 -11.89 -5.90
C PHE A 84 -8.98 -11.93 -7.15
N LYS A 85 -8.58 -13.13 -7.61
CA LYS A 85 -7.83 -13.29 -8.86
C LYS A 85 -8.60 -12.75 -10.07
N ALA A 86 -9.91 -13.00 -10.16
CA ALA A 86 -10.74 -12.44 -11.22
C ALA A 86 -10.81 -10.90 -11.15
N VAL A 87 -10.83 -10.31 -9.95
CA VAL A 87 -10.73 -8.85 -9.76
C VAL A 87 -9.38 -8.33 -10.25
N CYS A 88 -8.27 -9.02 -9.95
CA CYS A 88 -6.95 -8.65 -10.47
C CYS A 88 -6.92 -8.65 -12.00
N ASP A 89 -7.46 -9.69 -12.63
CA ASP A 89 -7.49 -9.81 -14.10
C ASP A 89 -8.31 -8.67 -14.75
N LEU A 90 -9.39 -8.25 -14.09
CA LEU A 90 -10.18 -7.09 -14.52
C LEU A 90 -9.39 -5.78 -14.38
N LEU A 91 -8.67 -5.59 -13.28
CA LEU A 91 -7.89 -4.36 -13.03
C LEU A 91 -6.75 -4.17 -14.04
N THR A 92 -6.16 -5.27 -14.54
CA THR A 92 -5.12 -5.24 -15.57
C THR A 92 -5.68 -5.14 -17.00
N SER A 93 -7.00 -5.23 -17.18
CA SER A 93 -7.60 -5.13 -18.52
C SER A 93 -7.81 -3.67 -18.95
N ASP A 94 -7.51 -3.38 -20.23
CA ASP A 94 -7.68 -2.03 -20.81
C ASP A 94 -9.12 -1.49 -20.70
N LEU A 95 -10.10 -2.39 -20.61
CA LEU A 95 -11.53 -2.07 -20.51
C LEU A 95 -11.95 -1.51 -19.15
N HIS A 96 -11.13 -1.69 -18.11
CA HIS A 96 -11.53 -1.46 -16.72
C HIS A 96 -10.46 -0.78 -15.87
N LYS A 97 -9.32 -0.43 -16.47
CA LYS A 97 -8.27 0.33 -15.82
C LYS A 97 -8.87 1.57 -15.15
N SER A 98 -8.67 1.68 -13.84
CA SER A 98 -9.17 2.80 -13.01
C SER A 98 -10.70 2.91 -12.83
N SER A 99 -11.46 1.81 -12.99
CA SER A 99 -12.90 1.82 -12.67
C SER A 99 -13.14 2.00 -11.16
N ALA A 100 -13.68 3.15 -10.74
CA ALA A 100 -13.91 3.45 -9.32
C ALA A 100 -14.70 2.36 -8.55
N PRO A 101 -15.79 1.77 -9.10
CA PRO A 101 -16.46 0.65 -8.43
C PRO A 101 -15.58 -0.60 -8.26
N LEU A 102 -14.65 -0.85 -9.19
CA LEU A 102 -13.73 -1.98 -9.11
C LEU A 102 -12.63 -1.72 -8.08
N LEU A 103 -12.11 -0.48 -8.02
CA LEU A 103 -11.13 -0.06 -6.99
C LEU A 103 -11.72 -0.23 -5.58
N SER A 104 -12.95 0.27 -5.37
CA SER A 104 -13.66 0.13 -4.10
C SER A 104 -13.95 -1.34 -3.76
N LEU A 105 -14.30 -2.18 -4.74
CA LEU A 105 -14.45 -3.61 -4.51
C LEU A 105 -13.12 -4.26 -4.06
N THR A 106 -11.98 -3.84 -4.63
CA THR A 106 -10.67 -4.36 -4.24
C THR A 106 -10.33 -4.01 -2.78
N GLU A 107 -10.64 -2.80 -2.33
CA GLU A 107 -10.49 -2.40 -0.93
C GLU A 107 -11.32 -3.27 0.01
N GLU A 108 -12.56 -3.61 -0.37
CA GLU A 108 -13.40 -4.53 0.41
C GLU A 108 -12.82 -5.95 0.51
N PHE A 109 -12.04 -6.40 -0.49
CA PHE A 109 -11.29 -7.66 -0.39
C PHE A 109 -10.15 -7.55 0.63
N PHE A 110 -9.42 -6.44 0.67
CA PHE A 110 -8.36 -6.22 1.66
C PHE A 110 -8.91 -6.24 3.09
N ASP A 111 -9.99 -5.49 3.32
CA ASP A 111 -10.75 -5.51 4.58
C ASP A 111 -11.17 -6.93 4.97
N TYR A 112 -11.71 -7.69 4.01
CA TYR A 112 -12.12 -9.06 4.26
C TYR A 112 -10.92 -9.98 4.56
N PHE A 113 -9.77 -9.81 3.91
CA PHE A 113 -8.57 -10.61 4.21
C PHE A 113 -8.06 -10.37 5.63
N LEU A 114 -8.15 -9.15 6.16
CA LEU A 114 -7.81 -8.85 7.57
C LEU A 114 -8.72 -9.61 8.54
N VAL A 115 -10.03 -9.62 8.27
CA VAL A 115 -11.00 -10.37 9.09
C VAL A 115 -10.77 -11.88 8.96
N LEU A 116 -10.56 -12.35 7.73
CA LEU A 116 -10.32 -13.75 7.43
C LEU A 116 -9.04 -14.27 8.08
N SER A 117 -7.98 -13.46 8.15
CA SER A 117 -6.74 -13.87 8.83
C SER A 117 -6.85 -13.99 10.35
N GLN A 118 -7.85 -13.31 10.94
CA GLN A 118 -8.17 -13.42 12.36
C GLN A 118 -9.07 -14.63 12.67
N ALA A 119 -9.79 -15.14 11.66
CA ALA A 119 -10.36 -16.48 11.73
C ALA A 119 -9.20 -17.48 11.84
N SER A 120 -9.37 -18.57 12.60
CA SER A 120 -8.31 -19.53 12.91
C SER A 120 -7.90 -20.40 11.71
N LEU A 121 -7.49 -19.75 10.62
CA LEU A 121 -7.09 -20.36 9.37
C LEU A 121 -5.88 -21.28 9.54
N PRO A 122 -5.83 -22.39 8.79
CA PRO A 122 -4.59 -23.14 8.61
C PRO A 122 -3.48 -22.25 8.05
N VAL A 123 -2.25 -22.45 8.54
CA VAL A 123 -1.08 -21.66 8.10
C VAL A 123 -0.86 -21.74 6.58
N SER A 124 -1.12 -22.89 5.97
CA SER A 124 -1.03 -23.06 4.52
C SER A 124 -1.99 -22.14 3.76
N GLN A 125 -3.19 -21.89 4.28
CA GLN A 125 -4.15 -20.96 3.67
C GLN A 125 -3.73 -19.51 3.86
N LEU A 126 -3.26 -19.16 5.08
CA LEU A 126 -2.69 -17.83 5.34
C LEU A 126 -1.51 -17.52 4.42
N SER A 127 -0.63 -18.51 4.20
CA SER A 127 0.49 -18.38 3.29
C SER A 127 0.04 -18.06 1.85
N VAL A 128 -1.02 -18.72 1.36
CA VAL A 128 -1.55 -18.43 0.02
C VAL A 128 -2.14 -17.02 -0.06
N VAL A 129 -2.87 -16.56 0.95
CA VAL A 129 -3.40 -15.18 1.00
C VAL A 129 -2.26 -14.16 0.95
N LEU A 130 -1.22 -14.36 1.77
CA LEU A 130 -0.02 -13.52 1.78
C LEU A 130 0.70 -13.51 0.43
N LEU A 131 0.81 -14.67 -0.25
CA LEU A 131 1.37 -14.73 -1.61
C LEU A 131 0.56 -13.90 -2.61
N GLN A 132 -0.78 -13.95 -2.55
CA GLN A 132 -1.62 -13.17 -3.45
C GLN A 132 -1.49 -11.67 -3.21
N LEU A 133 -1.45 -11.22 -1.95
CA LEU A 133 -1.22 -9.81 -1.61
C LEU A 133 0.16 -9.31 -2.08
N ALA A 134 1.20 -10.11 -1.88
CA ALA A 134 2.54 -9.78 -2.36
C ALA A 134 2.61 -9.75 -3.90
N GLN A 135 1.97 -10.70 -4.60
CA GLN A 135 1.87 -10.67 -6.07
C GLN A 135 1.15 -9.42 -6.56
N PHE A 136 0.03 -9.06 -5.94
CA PHE A 136 -0.73 -7.86 -6.27
C PHE A 136 0.13 -6.60 -6.11
N THR A 137 0.84 -6.48 -4.99
CA THR A 137 1.75 -5.35 -4.71
C THR A 137 2.81 -5.16 -5.80
N LEU A 138 3.34 -6.29 -6.30
CA LEU A 138 4.44 -6.32 -7.26
C LEU A 138 4.01 -6.12 -8.72
N GLU A 139 2.72 -6.04 -9.00
CA GLU A 139 2.21 -5.84 -10.37
C GLU A 139 2.26 -4.34 -10.74
N PRO A 140 3.21 -3.90 -11.60
CA PRO A 140 3.41 -2.48 -11.89
C PRO A 140 2.24 -1.82 -12.62
N GLU A 141 1.40 -2.59 -13.31
CA GLU A 141 0.25 -2.07 -14.07
C GLU A 141 -0.94 -1.67 -13.18
N LEU A 142 -0.98 -2.18 -11.96
CA LEU A 142 -2.06 -1.89 -11.01
C LEU A 142 -1.95 -0.48 -10.43
N HIS A 143 -3.11 0.07 -10.11
CA HIS A 143 -3.24 1.38 -9.48
C HIS A 143 -2.41 1.45 -8.19
N PHE A 144 -1.52 2.43 -8.10
CA PHE A 144 -0.51 2.52 -7.05
C PHE A 144 -1.08 2.47 -5.62
N PRO A 145 -2.13 3.25 -5.27
CA PRO A 145 -2.76 3.16 -3.95
C PRO A 145 -3.19 1.75 -3.55
N LEU A 146 -3.72 0.95 -4.49
CA LEU A 146 -4.11 -0.43 -4.19
C LEU A 146 -2.90 -1.34 -3.95
N ARG A 147 -1.79 -1.11 -4.66
CA ARG A 147 -0.54 -1.85 -4.44
C ARG A 147 0.03 -1.57 -3.05
N LEU A 148 0.00 -0.31 -2.63
CA LEU A 148 0.42 0.11 -1.30
C LEU A 148 -0.50 -0.49 -0.22
N GLU A 149 -1.82 -0.48 -0.44
CA GLU A 149 -2.78 -1.06 0.51
C GLU A 149 -2.65 -2.58 0.61
N ALA A 150 -2.36 -3.27 -0.50
CA ALA A 150 -2.15 -4.72 -0.49
C ALA A 150 -0.97 -5.13 0.41
N ILE A 151 0.15 -4.41 0.35
CA ILE A 151 1.32 -4.71 1.20
C ILE A 151 1.11 -4.28 2.66
N ARG A 152 0.35 -3.21 2.91
CA ARG A 152 -0.07 -2.83 4.26
C ARG A 152 -0.97 -3.90 4.87
N THR A 153 -1.94 -4.38 4.11
CA THR A 153 -2.78 -5.53 4.49
C THR A 153 -1.93 -6.75 4.80
N PHE A 154 -0.94 -7.06 3.96
CA PHE A 154 0.02 -8.13 4.20
C PHE A 154 0.77 -7.97 5.53
N ASN A 155 1.29 -6.77 5.83
CA ASN A 155 2.03 -6.50 7.07
C ASN A 155 1.12 -6.58 8.31
N SER A 156 -0.11 -6.07 8.22
CA SER A 156 -1.14 -6.18 9.26
C SER A 156 -1.52 -7.63 9.56
N ILE A 157 -1.66 -8.47 8.53
CA ILE A 157 -1.85 -9.92 8.72
C ILE A 157 -0.65 -10.50 9.47
N LEU A 158 0.58 -10.25 8.99
CA LEU A 158 1.79 -10.77 9.62
C LEU A 158 1.93 -10.34 11.08
N GLU A 159 1.57 -9.09 11.40
CA GLU A 159 1.56 -8.56 12.76
C GLU A 159 0.76 -9.42 13.73
N SER A 160 -0.43 -9.83 13.31
CA SER A 160 -1.33 -10.66 14.11
C SER A 160 -0.83 -12.10 14.30
N LEU A 161 0.09 -12.59 13.46
CA LEU A 161 0.54 -13.98 13.50
C LEU A 161 1.52 -14.24 14.66
N SER A 162 1.37 -15.41 15.27
CA SER A 162 2.33 -15.91 16.26
C SER A 162 3.70 -16.21 15.63
N ARG A 163 4.73 -16.26 16.48
CA ARG A 163 6.10 -16.61 16.07
C ARG A 163 6.17 -17.96 15.34
N GLU A 164 5.37 -18.93 15.76
CA GLU A 164 5.36 -20.26 15.15
C GLU A 164 4.71 -20.25 13.77
N GLN A 165 3.58 -19.55 13.61
CA GLN A 165 2.94 -19.39 12.30
C GLN A 165 3.87 -18.68 11.31
N ARG A 166 4.55 -17.60 11.74
CA ARG A 166 5.56 -16.92 10.91
C ARG A 166 6.68 -17.88 10.52
N ARG A 167 7.22 -18.68 11.47
CA ARG A 167 8.27 -19.67 11.20
C ARG A 167 7.86 -20.68 10.13
N LEU A 168 6.62 -21.16 10.16
CA LEU A 168 6.11 -22.11 9.16
C LEU A 168 6.04 -21.46 7.77
N ILE A 169 5.49 -20.24 7.67
CA ILE A 169 5.41 -19.47 6.41
C ILE A 169 6.80 -19.22 5.83
N GLN A 170 7.77 -18.84 6.67
CA GLN A 170 9.15 -18.57 6.28
C GLN A 170 9.90 -19.75 5.65
N ASN A 171 9.45 -20.98 5.94
CA ASN A 171 10.07 -22.19 5.42
C ASN A 171 9.43 -22.66 4.10
N GLU A 172 8.35 -22.02 3.66
CA GLU A 172 7.71 -22.38 2.40
C GLU A 172 8.52 -21.85 1.20
N GLN A 173 8.79 -22.75 0.24
CA GLN A 173 9.60 -22.41 -0.93
C GLN A 173 8.99 -21.27 -1.77
N ASN A 174 7.66 -21.23 -1.90
CA ASN A 174 6.97 -20.19 -2.65
C ASN A 174 7.11 -18.82 -1.97
N GLN A 175 7.10 -18.78 -0.63
CA GLN A 175 7.34 -17.56 0.14
C GLN A 175 8.78 -17.08 -0.02
N ASN A 176 9.76 -17.98 0.02
CA ASN A 176 11.16 -17.60 -0.20
C ASN A 176 11.39 -16.94 -1.56
N LYS A 177 10.85 -17.54 -2.63
CA LYS A 177 10.88 -16.96 -3.98
C LYS A 177 10.13 -15.63 -4.07
N MET A 178 9.04 -15.47 -3.31
CA MET A 178 8.32 -14.20 -3.24
C MET A 178 9.16 -13.11 -2.57
N LEU A 179 9.80 -13.42 -1.45
CA LEU A 179 10.63 -12.47 -0.72
C LEU A 179 11.84 -11.99 -1.54
N GLU A 180 12.42 -12.85 -2.38
CA GLU A 180 13.43 -12.43 -3.37
C GLU A 180 12.91 -11.33 -4.30
N LYS A 181 11.68 -11.47 -4.81
CA LYS A 181 11.04 -10.46 -5.67
C LYS A 181 10.70 -9.19 -4.90
N VAL A 182 10.21 -9.32 -3.67
CA VAL A 182 9.95 -8.18 -2.78
C VAL A 182 11.24 -7.40 -2.53
N ALA A 183 12.35 -8.08 -2.25
CA ALA A 183 13.65 -7.44 -2.04
C ALA A 183 14.17 -6.74 -3.31
N ALA A 184 14.02 -7.36 -4.47
CA ALA A 184 14.34 -6.70 -5.75
C ALA A 184 13.45 -5.46 -6.00
N ALA A 185 12.18 -5.52 -5.59
CA ALA A 185 11.25 -4.40 -5.72
C ALA A 185 11.60 -3.24 -4.80
N VAL A 186 12.10 -3.47 -3.58
CA VAL A 186 12.60 -2.40 -2.69
C VAL A 186 13.61 -1.50 -3.44
N LEU A 187 14.49 -2.08 -4.25
CA LEU A 187 15.51 -1.30 -4.98
C LEU A 187 14.94 -0.48 -6.14
N THR A 188 13.77 -0.84 -6.67
CA THR A 188 13.33 -0.38 -8.00
C THR A 188 11.95 0.25 -8.01
N VAL A 189 11.14 0.13 -6.97
CA VAL A 189 9.73 0.54 -6.99
C VAL A 189 9.51 2.04 -7.19
N GLY A 190 10.44 2.87 -6.70
CA GLY A 190 10.42 4.31 -6.96
C GLY A 190 9.39 5.10 -6.14
N ASP A 191 8.89 4.52 -5.05
CA ASP A 191 8.06 5.20 -4.06
C ASP A 191 8.52 4.82 -2.64
N TYR A 192 8.72 5.83 -1.79
CA TYR A 192 9.29 5.66 -0.46
C TYR A 192 8.37 4.87 0.49
N GLU A 193 7.07 5.17 0.52
CA GLU A 193 6.14 4.46 1.42
C GLU A 193 5.99 2.99 1.02
N LEU A 194 6.03 2.73 -0.29
CA LEU A 194 6.04 1.36 -0.79
C LEU A 194 7.36 0.66 -0.46
N GLN A 195 8.51 1.34 -0.55
CA GLN A 195 9.80 0.81 -0.09
C GLN A 195 9.80 0.44 1.40
N VAL A 196 9.24 1.30 2.25
CA VAL A 196 9.10 1.03 3.70
C VAL A 196 8.26 -0.22 3.92
N SER A 197 7.07 -0.27 3.32
CA SER A 197 6.13 -1.38 3.51
C SER A 197 6.70 -2.72 3.01
N LEU A 198 7.41 -2.72 1.89
CA LEU A 198 8.14 -3.90 1.39
C LEU A 198 9.29 -4.31 2.32
N SER A 199 10.04 -3.34 2.85
CA SER A 199 11.15 -3.60 3.79
C SER A 199 10.65 -4.17 5.11
N GLU A 200 9.49 -3.69 5.59
CA GLU A 200 8.80 -4.21 6.76
C GLU A 200 8.39 -5.67 6.55
N ALA A 201 7.79 -6.00 5.40
CA ALA A 201 7.43 -7.36 5.03
C ALA A 201 8.63 -8.31 5.07
N LEU A 202 9.77 -7.89 4.49
CA LEU A 202 11.02 -8.65 4.55
C LEU A 202 11.50 -8.87 5.99
N CYS A 203 11.46 -7.83 6.84
CA CYS A 203 11.89 -7.91 8.23
C CYS A 203 10.96 -8.82 9.08
N ARG A 204 9.64 -8.71 8.92
CA ARG A 204 8.64 -9.52 9.64
C ARG A 204 8.77 -11.02 9.31
N LEU A 205 9.15 -11.34 8.07
CA LEU A 205 9.41 -12.72 7.63
C LEU A 205 10.88 -13.12 7.67
N THR A 206 11.77 -12.29 8.21
CA THR A 206 13.19 -12.62 8.32
C THR A 206 13.72 -12.28 9.69
N PRO A 207 13.71 -13.25 10.62
CA PRO A 207 14.28 -13.10 11.95
C PRO A 207 15.73 -12.66 11.85
N ARG A 208 16.18 -11.85 12.83
CA ARG A 208 17.52 -11.27 12.86
C ARG A 208 18.65 -12.27 12.60
N LYS A 209 18.53 -13.48 13.16
CA LYS A 209 19.51 -14.57 13.00
C LYS A 209 19.70 -15.06 11.56
N ASP A 210 18.66 -14.95 10.71
CA ASP A 210 18.67 -15.45 9.33
C ASP A 210 18.86 -14.31 8.32
N ARG A 211 18.81 -13.05 8.79
CA ARG A 211 18.78 -11.85 7.96
C ARG A 211 20.02 -11.71 7.07
N GLN A 212 21.21 -11.95 7.60
CA GLN A 212 22.45 -11.88 6.83
C GLN A 212 22.47 -12.87 5.66
N GLN A 213 22.07 -14.11 5.90
CA GLN A 213 22.05 -15.14 4.87
C GLN A 213 21.05 -14.77 3.76
N ARG A 214 19.84 -14.33 4.15
CA ARG A 214 18.80 -13.94 3.18
C ARG A 214 19.17 -12.69 2.40
N ALA A 215 19.68 -11.66 3.06
CA ALA A 215 20.09 -10.41 2.43
C ALA A 215 21.21 -10.64 1.39
N ASN A 216 22.18 -11.52 1.69
CA ASN A 216 23.22 -11.90 0.73
C ASN A 216 22.69 -12.66 -0.49
N HIS A 217 21.52 -13.29 -0.38
CA HIS A 217 20.86 -13.95 -1.51
C HIS A 217 20.02 -12.97 -2.33
N TRP A 218 19.39 -12.00 -1.66
CA TRP A 218 18.50 -11.02 -2.29
C TRP A 218 19.26 -9.89 -2.99
N PHE A 219 20.34 -9.41 -2.37
CA PHE A 219 21.05 -8.22 -2.83
C PHE A 219 22.43 -8.61 -3.34
N CYS A 220 22.73 -8.23 -4.59
CA CYS A 220 24.05 -8.45 -5.17
C CYS A 220 25.15 -7.61 -4.50
N SER A 221 24.81 -6.47 -3.90
CA SER A 221 25.75 -5.59 -3.21
C SER A 221 25.89 -5.98 -1.73
N SER A 222 27.13 -6.20 -1.29
CA SER A 222 27.45 -6.43 0.12
C SER A 222 27.09 -5.24 1.00
N ASP A 223 27.18 -4.02 0.46
CA ASP A 223 26.90 -2.80 1.22
C ASP A 223 25.38 -2.66 1.47
N ILE A 224 24.56 -2.93 0.44
CA ILE A 224 23.09 -2.98 0.59
C ILE A 224 22.69 -4.10 1.54
N SER A 225 23.29 -5.28 1.40
CA SER A 225 23.05 -6.41 2.30
C SER A 225 23.38 -6.06 3.75
N GLY A 226 24.55 -5.45 3.98
CA GLY A 226 24.98 -4.96 5.30
C GLY A 226 24.01 -3.94 5.88
N ALA A 227 23.66 -2.90 5.11
CA ALA A 227 22.73 -1.87 5.54
C ALA A 227 21.33 -2.43 5.89
N PHE A 228 20.81 -3.39 5.09
CA PHE A 228 19.56 -4.07 5.42
C PHE A 228 19.69 -4.89 6.71
N CYS A 229 20.85 -5.52 6.92
CA CYS A 229 21.18 -6.24 8.14
C CYS A 229 21.43 -5.34 9.33
N ASP A 230 21.40 -4.02 9.21
CA ASP A 230 21.50 -3.10 10.35
C ASP A 230 20.13 -2.75 10.94
N ILE A 231 19.04 -2.84 10.17
CA ILE A 231 17.67 -2.50 10.60
C ILE A 231 17.25 -3.23 11.88
N ARG A 232 17.03 -2.55 13.00
CA ARG A 232 16.59 -3.21 14.24
C ARG A 232 15.07 -3.21 14.35
N ASP A 233 14.50 -4.36 14.75
CA ASP A 233 13.04 -4.51 14.85
C ASP A 233 12.42 -3.51 15.85
N GLY A 234 13.13 -3.13 16.92
CA GLY A 234 12.67 -2.15 17.91
C GLY A 234 12.86 -0.68 17.51
N ASP A 235 13.63 -0.40 16.45
CA ASP A 235 13.92 0.93 15.92
C ASP A 235 13.64 0.97 14.41
N PHE A 236 12.64 0.20 13.96
CA PHE A 236 12.43 -0.10 12.55
C PHE A 236 12.27 1.16 11.71
N GLU A 237 11.41 2.11 12.11
CA GLU A 237 11.14 3.34 11.35
C GLU A 237 12.42 4.11 11.01
N VAL A 238 13.27 4.32 12.01
CA VAL A 238 14.49 5.12 11.91
C VAL A 238 15.56 4.39 11.11
N ASP A 239 15.80 3.12 11.42
CA ASP A 239 16.83 2.36 10.71
C ASP A 239 16.40 2.03 9.27
N CYS A 240 15.10 1.83 9.02
CA CYS A 240 14.55 1.66 7.67
C CYS A 240 14.74 2.94 6.85
N ARG A 241 14.45 4.12 7.41
CA ARG A 241 14.75 5.40 6.75
C ARG A 241 16.22 5.51 6.36
N ARG A 242 17.15 5.17 7.26
CA ARG A 242 18.60 5.19 6.97
C ARG A 242 18.98 4.21 5.86
N PHE A 243 18.47 2.99 5.91
CA PHE A 243 18.67 1.97 4.88
C PHE A 243 18.16 2.44 3.51
N LEU A 244 16.93 2.98 3.44
CA LEU A 244 16.32 3.42 2.19
C LEU A 244 17.01 4.67 1.62
N ASN A 245 17.40 5.62 2.46
CA ASN A 245 18.22 6.76 2.02
C ASN A 245 19.57 6.29 1.43
N PHE A 246 20.20 5.28 2.04
CA PHE A 246 21.40 4.66 1.49
C PHE A 246 21.14 3.99 0.14
N VAL A 247 20.12 3.14 0.04
CA VAL A 247 19.73 2.44 -1.20
C VAL A 247 19.45 3.42 -2.32
N ASN A 248 18.65 4.46 -2.06
CA ASN A 248 18.25 5.43 -3.08
C ASN A 248 19.46 6.24 -3.57
N ARG A 249 20.42 6.56 -2.70
CA ARG A 249 21.68 7.21 -3.09
C ARG A 249 22.63 6.27 -3.84
N TYR A 250 22.64 4.97 -3.48
CA TYR A 250 23.49 3.96 -4.12
C TYR A 250 23.23 3.85 -5.64
N HIS A 251 21.99 4.12 -6.08
CA HIS A 251 21.63 4.10 -7.50
C HIS A 251 22.10 5.33 -8.30
N GLY A 252 22.69 6.35 -7.66
CA GLY A 252 23.15 7.57 -8.33
C GLY A 252 22.07 8.19 -9.20
N ASP A 253 22.40 8.51 -10.46
CA ASP A 253 21.47 9.13 -11.42
C ASP A 253 20.28 8.23 -11.80
N GLN A 254 20.40 6.91 -11.61
CA GLN A 254 19.32 5.95 -11.85
C GLN A 254 18.32 5.86 -10.70
N ARG A 255 18.53 6.62 -9.61
CA ARG A 255 17.59 6.67 -8.49
C ARG A 255 16.20 7.07 -8.97
N ARG A 256 15.20 6.50 -8.30
CA ARG A 256 13.78 6.76 -8.56
C ARG A 256 13.11 7.49 -7.41
N ILE A 257 13.84 7.75 -6.33
CA ILE A 257 13.39 8.51 -5.17
C ILE A 257 14.52 9.45 -4.79
N TYR A 258 14.19 10.73 -4.65
CA TYR A 258 15.08 11.74 -4.11
C TYR A 258 14.54 12.15 -2.75
N THR A 259 15.40 12.20 -1.75
CA THR A 259 15.00 12.49 -0.37
C THR A 259 15.83 13.63 0.16
N PHE A 260 15.18 14.72 0.57
CA PHE A 260 15.84 15.94 1.02
C PHE A 260 15.37 16.37 2.42
N PRO A 261 16.27 16.93 3.25
CA PRO A 261 15.88 17.54 4.51
C PRO A 261 15.21 18.90 4.24
N CYS A 262 13.97 19.05 4.67
CA CYS A 262 13.21 20.27 4.58
C CYS A 262 13.43 21.14 5.80
N VAL A 263 13.63 22.43 5.57
CA VAL A 263 13.80 23.43 6.63
C VAL A 263 12.43 23.83 7.18
N ARG A 264 11.45 24.06 6.29
CA ARG A 264 10.06 24.45 6.64
C ARG A 264 9.10 24.05 5.53
N ALA A 265 7.91 23.62 5.92
CA ALA A 265 6.81 23.35 5.02
C ALA A 265 5.57 24.17 5.41
N PHE A 266 4.80 24.61 4.42
CA PHE A 266 3.54 25.32 4.60
C PHE A 266 2.45 24.76 3.70
N LEU A 267 1.22 24.76 4.21
CA LEU A 267 -0.03 24.62 3.46
C LEU A 267 -0.77 25.96 3.54
N ASP A 268 -0.73 26.73 2.45
CA ASP A 268 -1.03 28.16 2.43
C ASP A 268 -0.35 28.90 3.60
N SER A 269 -1.12 29.44 4.55
CA SER A 269 -0.57 30.14 5.73
C SER A 269 -0.30 29.23 6.93
N THR A 270 -0.62 27.94 6.85
CA THR A 270 -0.45 26.99 7.96
C THR A 270 0.92 26.33 7.87
N GLN A 271 1.78 26.52 8.87
CA GLN A 271 3.04 25.80 8.94
C GLN A 271 2.78 24.32 9.26
N LEU A 272 3.39 23.42 8.48
CA LEU A 272 3.43 21.99 8.72
C LEU A 272 4.69 21.65 9.50
N PHE A 273 4.56 20.80 10.52
CA PHE A 273 5.67 20.43 11.40
C PHE A 273 6.11 18.99 11.14
N PRO A 274 7.42 18.69 11.28
CA PRO A 274 7.91 17.32 11.20
C PRO A 274 7.31 16.47 12.32
N PRO A 275 7.24 15.14 12.13
CA PRO A 275 6.83 14.24 13.18
C PRO A 275 7.66 14.39 14.45
N LYS A 276 7.02 14.30 15.63
CA LYS A 276 7.69 14.35 16.93
C LYS A 276 8.30 12.99 17.29
N ASP A 277 9.49 12.72 16.76
CA ASP A 277 10.31 11.56 17.11
C ASP A 277 11.77 11.97 17.29
N ASP A 278 12.30 11.81 18.51
CA ASP A 278 13.67 12.19 18.89
C ASP A 278 14.75 11.43 18.09
N LYS A 279 14.38 10.34 17.42
CA LYS A 279 15.28 9.55 16.59
C LYS A 279 15.21 9.91 15.11
N LEU A 280 14.28 10.79 14.71
CA LEU A 280 14.19 11.30 13.36
C LEU A 280 15.22 12.42 13.17
N ASP A 281 16.21 12.16 12.34
CA ASP A 281 17.35 13.08 12.18
C ASP A 281 16.96 14.38 11.44
N GLU A 282 15.95 14.35 10.55
CA GLU A 282 15.57 15.48 9.68
C GLU A 282 14.08 15.43 9.29
N PHE A 283 13.54 16.56 8.83
CA PHE A 283 12.22 16.61 8.19
C PHE A 283 12.31 16.16 6.72
N TRP A 284 12.18 14.87 6.46
CA TRP A 284 12.36 14.30 5.12
C TRP A 284 11.18 14.56 4.17
N ILE A 285 11.50 15.00 2.95
CA ILE A 285 10.58 15.08 1.81
C ILE A 285 11.05 14.11 0.73
N ASP A 286 10.14 13.24 0.30
CA ASP A 286 10.41 12.19 -0.68
C ASP A 286 9.79 12.54 -2.04
N PHE A 287 10.63 12.64 -3.07
CA PHE A 287 10.24 12.87 -4.46
C PHE A 287 10.22 11.52 -5.19
N ASN A 288 9.03 10.95 -5.33
CA ASN A 288 8.78 9.59 -5.80
C ASN A 288 8.51 9.57 -7.30
N VAL A 289 9.54 9.26 -8.11
CA VAL A 289 9.42 9.20 -9.57
C VAL A 289 8.52 8.02 -10.01
N GLY A 290 8.48 6.95 -9.22
CA GLY A 290 7.69 5.75 -9.52
C GLY A 290 6.19 5.96 -9.42
N SER A 291 5.72 6.65 -8.39
CA SER A 291 4.30 7.00 -8.21
C SER A 291 3.94 8.35 -8.82
N GLY A 292 4.92 9.20 -9.14
CA GLY A 292 4.67 10.58 -9.56
C GLY A 292 4.13 11.44 -8.43
N CYS A 293 4.69 11.27 -7.23
CA CYS A 293 4.22 11.90 -6.00
C CYS A 293 5.38 12.56 -5.25
N VAL A 294 5.17 13.76 -4.71
CA VAL A 294 6.00 14.26 -3.60
C VAL A 294 5.26 13.98 -2.31
N SER A 295 5.88 13.24 -1.38
CA SER A 295 5.25 12.83 -0.13
C SER A 295 6.12 13.14 1.08
N PHE A 296 5.49 13.40 2.22
CA PHE A 296 6.19 13.60 3.49
C PHE A 296 5.28 13.36 4.69
N PHE A 297 5.87 12.92 5.80
CA PHE A 297 5.18 12.76 7.07
C PHE A 297 5.17 14.06 7.86
N VAL A 298 4.08 14.32 8.58
CA VAL A 298 3.86 15.51 9.39
C VAL A 298 3.39 15.12 10.79
N ASP A 299 3.62 16.01 11.76
CA ASP A 299 3.07 15.84 13.11
C ASP A 299 1.55 15.73 13.06
N GLU A 300 1.00 14.74 13.76
CA GLU A 300 -0.44 14.53 13.87
C GLU A 300 -0.79 14.33 15.36
N PRO A 301 -0.86 15.43 16.13
CA PRO A 301 -0.97 15.37 17.59
C PRO A 301 -2.32 14.80 18.07
N GLN A 302 -3.33 14.75 17.20
CA GLN A 302 -4.64 14.18 17.51
C GLN A 302 -4.75 12.70 17.09
N GLY A 303 -3.80 12.21 16.29
CA GLY A 303 -3.74 10.83 15.83
C GLY A 303 -2.78 9.96 16.63
N PHE A 304 -2.94 8.65 16.50
CA PHE A 304 -1.99 7.66 17.02
C PHE A 304 -0.77 7.45 16.11
N LEU A 305 -0.87 7.90 14.86
CA LEU A 305 0.14 7.78 13.81
C LEU A 305 0.47 9.17 13.27
N TRP A 306 1.63 9.31 12.65
CA TRP A 306 1.99 10.52 11.90
C TRP A 306 1.01 10.77 10.76
N GLY A 307 0.75 12.03 10.46
CA GLY A 307 0.02 12.41 9.26
C GLY A 307 0.94 12.30 8.05
N SER A 308 0.36 12.26 6.86
CA SER A 308 1.11 12.34 5.61
C SER A 308 0.44 13.30 4.63
N ILE A 309 1.27 13.94 3.82
CA ILE A 309 0.85 14.79 2.71
C ILE A 309 1.35 14.15 1.43
N HIS A 310 0.49 14.07 0.42
CA HIS A 310 0.79 13.55 -0.90
C HIS A 310 0.45 14.60 -1.95
N LEU A 311 1.45 14.99 -2.74
CA LEU A 311 1.30 15.89 -3.88
C LEU A 311 1.43 15.04 -5.13
N LEU A 312 0.30 14.49 -5.59
CA LEU A 312 0.25 13.67 -6.80
C LEU A 312 0.38 14.57 -8.03
N ARG A 313 1.20 14.16 -9.00
CA ARG A 313 1.38 14.89 -10.26
C ARG A 313 0.07 15.23 -10.96
N GLU A 314 -0.91 14.33 -10.92
CA GLU A 314 -2.23 14.54 -11.53
C GLU A 314 -3.08 15.59 -10.81
N ASP A 315 -2.76 15.91 -9.56
CA ASP A 315 -3.42 16.93 -8.74
C ASP A 315 -2.65 18.26 -8.71
N VAL A 316 -1.50 18.36 -9.39
CA VAL A 316 -0.68 19.58 -9.46
C VAL A 316 -1.05 20.40 -10.70
N ASP A 317 -1.45 21.66 -10.49
CA ASP A 317 -1.70 22.63 -11.56
C ASP A 317 -0.38 23.20 -12.10
N ASN A 318 0.49 23.64 -11.21
CA ASN A 318 1.84 24.09 -11.55
C ASN A 318 2.78 24.00 -10.34
N PHE A 319 4.09 24.09 -10.60
CA PHE A 319 5.10 24.24 -9.56
C PHE A 319 6.17 25.25 -9.99
N ILE A 320 6.80 25.89 -9.01
CA ILE A 320 7.87 26.86 -9.23
C ILE A 320 8.97 26.62 -8.21
N LEU A 321 10.23 26.63 -8.67
CA LEU A 321 11.40 26.59 -7.82
C LEU A 321 12.08 27.96 -7.82
N GLN A 322 12.27 28.58 -6.66
CA GLN A 322 12.87 29.90 -6.51
C GLN A 322 13.98 29.90 -5.47
N VAL A 323 15.05 30.64 -5.74
CA VAL A 323 16.09 30.91 -4.74
C VAL A 323 15.72 32.18 -4.00
N THR A 324 15.60 32.08 -2.69
CA THR A 324 15.37 33.21 -1.79
C THR A 324 16.65 33.49 -1.02
N GLN A 325 17.02 34.76 -0.94
CA GLN A 325 18.18 35.23 -0.18
C GLN A 325 17.73 36.40 0.68
N ASP A 326 17.79 36.23 2.00
CA ASP A 326 17.64 37.32 2.95
C ASP A 326 19.04 37.86 3.28
N GLU A 327 19.19 39.17 3.44
CA GLU A 327 20.48 39.83 3.70
C GLU A 327 21.18 39.29 4.96
N CYS A 328 20.42 38.67 5.87
CA CYS A 328 20.89 38.12 7.14
C CYS A 328 20.89 36.58 7.25
N THR A 329 20.46 35.82 6.22
CA THR A 329 20.40 34.34 6.31
C THR A 329 21.03 33.66 5.10
N ALA A 330 21.45 32.39 5.28
CA ALA A 330 21.91 31.56 4.17
C ALA A 330 20.81 31.42 3.10
N ALA A 331 21.22 31.42 1.82
CA ALA A 331 20.30 31.26 0.70
C ALA A 331 19.50 29.95 0.83
N LYS A 332 18.23 30.00 0.44
CA LYS A 332 17.30 28.86 0.47
C LYS A 332 16.65 28.67 -0.89
N THR A 333 16.35 27.42 -1.20
CA THR A 333 15.55 27.06 -2.38
C THR A 333 14.13 26.74 -1.91
N VAL A 334 13.13 27.41 -2.48
CA VAL A 334 11.72 27.22 -2.16
C VAL A 334 11.03 26.57 -3.36
N LEU A 335 10.40 25.43 -3.12
CA LEU A 335 9.49 24.77 -4.06
C LEU A 335 8.06 25.15 -3.67
N SER A 336 7.38 25.89 -4.53
CA SER A 336 5.95 26.20 -4.40
C SER A 336 5.17 25.32 -5.37
N VAL A 337 4.24 24.53 -4.84
CA VAL A 337 3.37 23.62 -5.62
C VAL A 337 1.93 24.08 -5.48
N GLN A 338 1.30 24.42 -6.59
CA GLN A 338 -0.11 24.77 -6.65
C GLN A 338 -0.93 23.54 -7.05
N LEU A 339 -1.91 23.17 -6.23
CA LEU A 339 -2.79 22.03 -6.48
C LEU A 339 -4.04 22.46 -7.26
N ILE A 340 -4.61 21.56 -8.05
CA ILE A 340 -5.88 21.77 -8.76
C ILE A 340 -7.02 21.89 -7.76
N ASN A 341 -7.04 21.00 -6.77
CA ASN A 341 -8.02 20.96 -5.70
C ASN A 341 -7.33 21.16 -4.34
N PRO A 342 -7.97 21.87 -3.40
CA PRO A 342 -7.40 22.06 -2.07
C PRO A 342 -7.40 20.75 -1.28
N ILE A 343 -6.31 20.52 -0.55
CA ILE A 343 -6.16 19.41 0.39
C ILE A 343 -6.48 19.86 1.82
N MET A 344 -6.78 18.88 2.67
CA MET A 344 -7.06 19.08 4.08
C MET A 344 -5.92 18.52 4.92
N HIS A 345 -5.46 19.30 5.90
CA HIS A 345 -4.61 18.82 6.98
C HIS A 345 -5.14 19.41 8.30
N HIS A 346 -5.62 18.55 9.20
CA HIS A 346 -6.44 18.93 10.35
C HIS A 346 -7.62 19.84 9.95
N SER A 347 -7.77 20.99 10.62
CA SER A 347 -8.74 22.04 10.31
C SER A 347 -8.28 22.99 9.20
N SER A 348 -7.08 22.82 8.65
CA SER A 348 -6.55 23.68 7.59
C SER A 348 -6.87 23.09 6.22
N ARG A 349 -7.51 23.91 5.39
CA ARG A 349 -7.75 23.65 3.98
C ARG A 349 -6.81 24.54 3.18
N GLY A 350 -6.04 23.98 2.27
CA GLY A 350 -5.18 24.81 1.43
C GLY A 350 -4.89 24.23 0.07
N GLN A 351 -4.44 25.09 -0.83
CA GLN A 351 -4.22 24.76 -2.24
C GLN A 351 -2.76 24.94 -2.67
N ASN A 352 -1.97 25.71 -1.92
CA ASN A 352 -0.55 25.88 -2.20
C ASN A 352 0.28 25.21 -1.11
N VAL A 353 1.29 24.45 -1.53
CA VAL A 353 2.27 23.85 -0.63
C VAL A 353 3.63 24.46 -0.91
N GLU A 354 4.26 25.04 0.11
CA GLU A 354 5.60 25.61 0.01
C GLU A 354 6.59 24.79 0.84
N LEU A 355 7.67 24.35 0.22
CA LEU A 355 8.73 23.55 0.84
C LEU A 355 10.05 24.28 0.70
N SER A 356 10.70 24.59 1.83
CA SER A 356 11.97 25.31 1.87
C SER A 356 13.13 24.37 2.15
N PHE A 357 14.19 24.47 1.36
CA PHE A 357 15.40 23.65 1.45
C PHE A 357 16.66 24.52 1.51
N ASN A 358 17.76 23.95 1.97
CA ASN A 358 19.07 24.59 1.86
C ASN A 358 19.49 24.73 0.39
N TYR A 359 20.14 25.85 0.05
CA TYR A 359 20.58 26.16 -1.32
C TYR A 359 21.46 25.07 -1.96
N GLU A 360 22.24 24.34 -1.16
CA GLU A 360 23.10 23.26 -1.65
C GLU A 360 22.36 22.16 -2.41
N HIS A 361 21.06 21.98 -2.15
CA HIS A 361 20.23 20.98 -2.82
C HIS A 361 19.58 21.49 -4.12
N GLN A 362 19.74 22.78 -4.50
CA GLN A 362 18.99 23.40 -5.59
C GLN A 362 18.98 22.56 -6.88
N ARG A 363 20.17 22.12 -7.34
CA ARG A 363 20.29 21.39 -8.61
C ARG A 363 19.60 20.03 -8.58
N GLU A 364 19.75 19.29 -7.48
CA GLU A 364 19.11 17.98 -7.34
C GLU A 364 17.59 18.11 -7.10
N LEU A 365 17.14 19.19 -6.47
CA LEU A 365 15.72 19.50 -6.29
C LEU A 365 15.04 19.84 -7.61
N GLU A 366 15.70 20.60 -8.48
CA GLU A 366 15.21 20.92 -9.82
C GLU A 366 15.01 19.62 -10.63
N GLU A 367 16.03 18.76 -10.68
CA GLU A 367 15.95 17.46 -11.33
C GLU A 367 14.82 16.58 -10.73
N ALA A 368 14.72 16.50 -9.40
CA ALA A 368 13.72 15.69 -8.72
C ALA A 368 12.30 16.18 -9.01
N ALA A 369 12.05 17.48 -8.90
CA ALA A 369 10.75 18.09 -9.16
C ALA A 369 10.34 17.90 -10.62
N GLU A 370 11.27 18.11 -11.56
CA GLU A 370 11.02 17.85 -12.98
C GLU A 370 10.66 16.39 -13.23
N ARG A 371 11.44 15.43 -12.70
CA ARG A 371 11.18 13.99 -12.92
C ARG A 371 9.86 13.51 -12.31
N VAL A 372 9.37 14.16 -11.24
CA VAL A 372 8.11 13.79 -10.60
C VAL A 372 6.91 14.47 -11.26
N PHE A 373 6.94 15.79 -11.45
CA PHE A 373 5.77 16.57 -11.87
C PHE A 373 5.67 16.77 -13.38
N THR A 374 6.75 16.63 -14.14
CA THR A 374 6.66 16.72 -15.61
C THR A 374 6.41 15.34 -16.23
N VAL A 375 5.60 15.32 -17.29
CA VAL A 375 5.45 14.13 -18.13
C VAL A 375 6.56 14.16 -19.18
N PRO A 376 7.36 13.10 -19.36
CA PRO A 376 8.34 13.06 -20.43
C PRO A 376 7.66 13.31 -21.79
N VAL A 377 8.19 14.28 -22.56
CA VAL A 377 7.66 14.69 -23.88
C VAL A 377 7.48 13.50 -24.84
N CYS A 378 8.24 12.41 -24.66
CA CYS A 378 8.11 11.17 -25.45
C CYS A 378 6.77 10.42 -25.30
N LEU A 379 5.94 10.70 -24.30
CA LEU A 379 4.62 10.07 -24.15
C LEU A 379 3.49 10.85 -24.85
N LEU A 380 3.72 12.10 -25.26
CA LEU A 380 2.74 12.94 -25.94
C LEU A 380 2.75 12.75 -27.48
N THR A 381 3.80 12.14 -28.04
CA THR A 381 3.93 11.93 -29.49
C THR A 381 3.35 10.60 -29.99
N CYS A 382 2.70 9.82 -29.12
CA CYS A 382 2.04 8.55 -29.48
C CYS A 382 0.52 8.55 -29.23
N LEU A 383 -0.10 9.73 -29.14
CA LEU A 383 -1.57 9.89 -29.13
C LEU A 383 -2.08 10.36 -30.49
#